data_AF-A0A1F3Y643-F1
#
_entry.id   AF-A0A1F3Y643-F1
#
_cell.length_a   1.000
_cell.length_b   1.000
_cell.length_c   1.000
_cell.angle_alpha   90.00
_cell.angle_beta   90.00
_cell.angle_gamma   90.00
#
_symmetry.space_group_name_H-M   'P 1'
#
loop_
_entity.id
_entity.type
_entity.pdbx_description
1 polymer ?
#
loop_
_entity_poly.entity_id
_entity_poly.type
_entity_poly.pdbx_seq_one_letter_code
_entity_poly.pdbx_strand_id
1 'polypeptide(L)'
;MTSQNSSEATGTCPDCGAPFVERPLYRYPVAVNLLFGASFIAFILLFDRVRSNAVFLWSWCALQIALGAALVHLRMRAKKRVFRCVRCTPRLR
;
A
#
# COMPACT_ATOMS: atom_id res chain seq x y z
N MET A 1 27.30 28.23 -34.56
CA MET A 1 27.24 26.84 -34.05
C MET A 1 27.06 26.90 -32.55
N THR A 2 25.82 27.03 -32.10
CA THR A 2 25.44 27.07 -30.69
C THR A 2 25.24 25.63 -30.23
N SER A 3 26.19 25.10 -29.47
CA SER A 3 26.03 23.85 -28.72
C SER A 3 24.94 24.04 -27.67
N GLN A 4 23.70 23.75 -28.06
CA GLN A 4 22.63 23.44 -27.11
C GLN A 4 22.97 22.07 -26.53
N ASN A 5 23.67 22.07 -25.40
CA ASN A 5 23.95 20.88 -24.63
C ASN A 5 22.64 20.44 -23.99
N SER A 6 22.05 19.40 -24.58
CA SER A 6 20.79 18.75 -24.24
C SER A 6 20.86 18.10 -22.86
N SER A 7 20.87 18.90 -21.79
CA SER A 7 20.49 18.43 -20.46
C SER A 7 18.97 18.39 -20.34
N GLU A 8 18.32 17.59 -21.21
CA GLU A 8 17.09 16.88 -20.84
C GLU A 8 17.50 16.01 -19.63
N ALA A 9 16.97 16.20 -18.43
CA ALA A 9 15.67 15.71 -17.99
C ALA A 9 15.42 14.20 -18.24
N THR A 10 16.45 13.43 -18.61
CA THR A 10 16.29 12.02 -18.97
C THR A 10 16.46 11.14 -17.72
N GLY A 11 15.46 10.32 -17.44
CA GLY A 11 15.32 9.44 -16.27
C GLY A 11 16.38 8.34 -16.17
N THR A 12 17.65 8.73 -16.05
CA THR A 12 18.84 7.88 -15.98
C THR A 12 19.73 8.29 -14.81
N CYS A 13 20.31 7.30 -14.12
CA CYS A 13 21.05 7.52 -12.89
C CYS A 13 22.46 8.08 -13.14
N PRO A 14 22.91 9.11 -12.39
CA PRO A 14 24.24 9.70 -12.57
C PRO A 14 25.38 8.71 -12.28
N ASP A 15 25.15 7.72 -11.41
CA ASP A 15 26.19 6.74 -11.03
C ASP A 15 26.21 5.53 -11.96
N CYS A 16 25.02 5.00 -12.33
CA CYS A 16 24.89 3.76 -13.10
C CYS A 16 24.72 3.97 -14.62
N GLY A 17 24.31 5.17 -15.06
CA GLY A 17 23.75 5.42 -16.39
C GLY A 17 22.44 4.66 -16.69
N ALA A 18 21.95 3.85 -15.75
CA ALA A 18 20.78 2.99 -15.95
C ALA A 18 19.48 3.76 -15.67
N PRO A 19 18.35 3.36 -16.30
CA PRO A 19 17.10 4.07 -16.17
C PRO A 19 16.51 3.96 -14.74
N PHE A 20 15.81 5.02 -14.32
CA PHE A 20 14.96 4.97 -13.14
C PHE A 20 13.67 4.26 -13.49
N VAL A 21 13.31 3.26 -12.67
CA VAL A 21 12.04 2.56 -12.80
C VAL A 21 11.16 2.93 -11.61
N GLU A 22 9.90 3.21 -11.91
CA GLU A 22 8.90 3.49 -10.91
C GLU A 22 8.55 2.20 -10.16
N ARG A 23 8.83 2.16 -8.86
CA ARG A 23 8.52 0.99 -8.01
C ARG A 23 7.65 1.40 -6.83
N PRO A 24 6.73 0.52 -6.37
CA PRO A 24 5.97 0.77 -5.15
C PRO A 24 6.93 0.89 -3.96
N LEU A 25 6.76 1.95 -3.17
CA LEU A 25 7.58 2.20 -1.99
C LEU A 25 7.30 1.19 -0.87
N TYR A 26 6.05 0.73 -0.79
CA TYR A 26 5.57 -0.21 0.20
C TYR A 26 4.91 -1.42 -0.46
N ARG A 27 5.07 -2.61 0.15
CA ARG A 27 4.37 -3.82 -0.30
C ARG A 27 2.87 -3.67 -0.10
N TYR A 28 2.09 -4.28 -0.99
CA TYR A 28 0.64 -4.33 -0.86
C TYR A 28 0.25 -5.09 0.44
N PRO A 29 -0.71 -4.59 1.24
CA PRO A 29 -1.06 -5.16 2.54
C PRO A 29 -1.95 -6.42 2.40
N VAL A 30 -1.43 -7.48 1.79
CA VAL A 30 -2.17 -8.74 1.55
C VAL A 30 -2.66 -9.37 2.85
N ALA A 31 -1.80 -9.41 3.88
CA ALA A 31 -2.13 -10.02 5.16
C ALA A 31 -3.33 -9.33 5.85
N VAL A 32 -3.35 -8.00 5.86
CA VAL A 32 -4.47 -7.23 6.45
C VAL A 32 -5.75 -7.44 5.65
N ASN A 33 -5.64 -7.61 4.32
CA ASN A 33 -6.79 -7.85 3.46
C ASN A 33 -7.41 -9.23 3.73
N LEU A 34 -6.58 -10.25 3.92
CA LEU A 34 -7.02 -11.58 4.34
C LEU A 34 -7.62 -11.55 5.75
N LEU A 35 -7.02 -10.81 6.68
CA LEU A 35 -7.53 -10.70 8.06
C LEU A 35 -8.91 -10.03 8.10
N PHE A 36 -9.12 -8.97 7.31
CA PHE A 36 -10.41 -8.31 7.18
C PHE A 36 -11.47 -9.23 6.56
N GLY A 37 -11.13 -9.96 5.49
CA GLY A 37 -12.02 -10.94 4.89
C GLY A 37 -12.39 -12.07 5.86
N ALA A 38 -11.41 -12.61 6.57
CA ALA A 38 -11.62 -13.66 7.56
C ALA A 38 -12.48 -13.18 8.73
N SER A 39 -12.28 -11.95 9.22
CA SER A 39 -13.11 -11.39 10.31
C SER A 39 -14.56 -11.14 9.86
N PHE A 40 -14.77 -10.82 8.59
CA PHE A 40 -16.11 -10.67 8.01
C PHE A 40 -16.82 -12.02 7.84
N ILE A 41 -16.11 -13.05 7.37
CA ILE A 41 -16.67 -14.41 7.27
C ILE A 41 -17.00 -14.96 8.66
N ALA A 42 -16.08 -14.79 9.62
CA ALA A 42 -16.31 -15.20 11.01
C ALA A 42 -17.54 -14.50 11.62
N PHE A 43 -17.76 -13.22 11.30
CA PHE A 43 -18.96 -12.49 11.71
C PHE A 43 -20.24 -13.15 11.19
N ILE A 44 -20.29 -13.50 9.91
CA ILE A 44 -21.47 -14.13 9.30
C ILE A 44 -21.75 -15.48 9.95
N LEU A 45 -20.71 -16.30 10.16
CA LEU A 45 -20.86 -17.63 10.77
C LEU A 45 -21.28 -17.58 12.24
N LEU A 46 -20.87 -16.53 12.96
CA LEU A 46 -21.19 -16.35 14.38
C LEU A 46 -22.38 -15.41 14.60
N PHE A 47 -23.00 -14.89 13.54
CA PHE A 47 -24.02 -13.85 13.63
C PHE A 47 -25.20 -14.26 14.50
N ASP A 48 -25.72 -15.47 14.31
CA ASP A 48 -26.85 -16.00 15.08
C ASP A 48 -26.54 -16.11 16.57
N ARG A 49 -25.28 -16.40 16.92
CA ARG A 49 -24.82 -16.49 18.31
C ARG A 49 -24.53 -15.12 18.92
N VAL A 50 -24.02 -14.20 18.12
CA VAL A 50 -23.63 -12.84 18.53
C VAL A 50 -24.85 -11.92 18.68
N ARG A 51 -25.94 -12.19 17.94
CA ARG A 51 -27.17 -11.41 17.99
C ARG A 51 -27.79 -11.31 19.39
N SER A 52 -27.56 -12.29 20.27
CA SER A 52 -28.08 -12.24 21.64
C SER A 52 -27.40 -11.19 22.51
N ASN A 53 -26.21 -10.70 22.13
CA ASN A 53 -25.39 -9.80 22.94
C ASN A 53 -25.05 -8.53 22.15
N ALA A 54 -25.84 -7.48 22.38
CA ALA A 54 -25.65 -6.19 21.73
C ALA A 54 -24.21 -5.64 21.87
N VAL A 55 -23.59 -5.78 23.06
CA VAL A 55 -22.22 -5.34 23.31
C VAL A 55 -21.22 -5.99 22.34
N PHE A 56 -21.36 -7.31 22.11
CA PHE A 56 -20.47 -8.04 21.23
C PHE A 56 -20.62 -7.58 19.78
N LEU A 57 -21.85 -7.26 19.37
CA LEU A 57 -22.17 -6.74 18.05
C LEU A 57 -21.54 -5.35 17.83
N TRP A 58 -21.64 -4.46 18.82
CA TRP A 58 -20.99 -3.15 18.81
C TRP A 58 -19.46 -3.26 18.76
N SER A 59 -18.87 -4.13 19.58
CA SER A 59 -17.42 -4.37 19.58
C SER A 59 -16.92 -4.88 18.22
N TRP A 60 -17.67 -5.79 17.60
CA TRP A 60 -17.30 -6.34 16.29
C TRP A 60 -17.43 -5.32 15.16
N CYS A 61 -18.47 -4.49 15.18
CA CYS A 61 -18.62 -3.37 14.25
C CYS A 61 -17.46 -2.36 14.39
N ALA A 62 -17.07 -2.01 15.61
CA ALA A 62 -15.93 -1.13 15.85
C ALA A 62 -14.63 -1.73 15.31
N LEU A 63 -14.42 -3.05 15.51
CA LEU A 63 -13.27 -3.77 14.99
C LEU A 63 -13.24 -3.79 13.45
N GLN A 64 -14.38 -4.04 12.80
CA GLN A 64 -14.54 -3.99 11.34
C GLN A 64 -14.19 -2.61 10.77
N ILE A 65 -14.68 -1.54 11.41
CA ILE A 65 -14.39 -0.15 11.00
C ILE A 65 -12.88 0.13 11.14
N ALA A 66 -12.26 -0.26 12.25
CA ALA A 66 -10.83 -0.06 12.48
C ALA A 66 -9.96 -0.82 11.45
N LEU A 67 -10.28 -2.09 11.18
CA LEU A 67 -9.59 -2.91 10.17
C LEU A 67 -9.78 -2.33 8.75
N GLY A 68 -11.00 -1.88 8.43
CA GLY A 68 -11.31 -1.23 7.15
C GLY A 68 -10.53 0.07 6.95
N ALA A 69 -10.49 0.94 7.97
CA ALA A 69 -9.72 2.17 7.94
C ALA A 69 -8.21 1.90 7.79
N ALA A 70 -7.69 0.92 8.54
CA ALA A 70 -6.30 0.49 8.43
C ALA A 70 -5.96 -0.02 7.02
N LEU A 71 -6.85 -0.79 6.39
CA LEU A 71 -6.69 -1.26 5.02
C LEU A 71 -6.61 -0.12 4.00
N VAL A 72 -7.52 0.84 4.11
CA VAL A 72 -7.52 2.02 3.23
C VAL A 72 -6.23 2.81 3.40
N HIS A 73 -5.81 3.05 4.64
CA HIS A 73 -4.56 3.75 4.93
C HIS A 73 -3.32 3.02 4.38
N LEU A 74 -3.26 1.70 4.54
CA LEU A 74 -2.16 0.88 4.00
C LEU A 74 -2.17 0.82 2.48
N ARG A 75 -3.34 0.76 1.83
CA ARG A 75 -3.47 0.87 0.37
C ARG A 75 -3.01 2.23 -0.15
N MET A 76 -3.37 3.31 0.54
CA MET A 76 -2.90 4.66 0.22
C MET A 76 -1.38 4.77 0.36
N ARG A 77 -0.78 4.16 1.39
CA ARG A 77 0.68 4.06 1.51
C ARG A 77 1.29 3.24 0.38
N ALA A 78 0.71 2.11 0.01
CA ALA A 78 1.20 1.26 -1.07
C ALA A 78 1.14 1.93 -2.46
N LYS A 79 0.23 2.90 -2.66
CA LYS A 79 0.19 3.74 -3.86
C LYS A 79 1.35 4.73 -3.96
N LYS A 80 2.11 4.99 -2.89
CA LYS A 80 3.30 5.84 -2.97
C LYS A 80 4.34 5.14 -3.83
N ARG A 81 4.68 5.77 -4.94
CA ARG A 81 5.69 5.30 -5.88
C ARG A 81 6.97 6.10 -5.70
N VAL A 82 8.10 5.44 -5.91
CA VAL A 82 9.42 6.06 -5.88
C VAL A 82 10.22 5.63 -7.09
N PHE A 83 10.98 6.58 -7.65
CA PHE A 83 11.96 6.29 -8.69
C PHE A 83 13.21 5.69 -8.07
N ARG A 84 13.58 4.47 -8.47
CA ARG A 84 14.84 3.82 -8.07
C ARG A 84 15.66 3.42 -9.30
N CYS A 85 16.99 3.64 -9.29
CA CYS A 85 17.87 3.07 -10.32
C CYS A 85 17.74 1.55 -10.23
N VAL A 86 17.57 0.89 -11.37
CA VAL A 86 17.50 -0.57 -11.45
C VAL A 86 18.78 -1.24 -10.96
N ARG A 87 19.93 -0.55 -11.08
CA ARG A 87 21.26 -1.12 -10.82
C ARG A 87 21.81 -0.78 -9.43
N CYS A 88 21.80 0.49 -9.05
CA CYS A 88 22.44 0.94 -7.80
C CYS A 88 21.45 1.11 -6.63
N THR A 89 20.14 0.97 -6.87
CA THR A 89 19.07 1.29 -5.89
C THR A 89 19.08 2.71 -5.26
N PRO A 90 19.76 3.76 -5.76
CA PRO A 90 19.65 5.06 -5.14
C PRO A 90 18.24 5.59 -5.42
N ARG A 91 17.65 6.25 -4.43
CA ARG A 91 16.34 6.90 -4.57
C ARG A 91 16.57 8.27 -5.20
N LEU A 92 15.87 8.59 -6.29
CA LEU A 92 15.67 9.99 -6.63
C LEU A 92 14.75 10.56 -5.57
N ARG A 93 15.23 11.60 -4.87
CA ARG A 93 14.43 12.32 -3.88
C ARG A 93 13.72 13.49 -4.54
#